data_AF-A0A356MK64-F1
#
_entry.id   AF-A0A356MK64-F1
#
_cell.length_a   1.000
_cell.length_b   1.000
_cell.length_c   1.000
_cell.angle_alpha   90.00
_cell.angle_beta   90.00
_cell.angle_gamma   90.00
#
_symmetry.space_group_name_H-M   'P 1'
#
loop_
_entity.id
_entity.type
_entity.pdbx_description
1 polymer ?
#
loop_
_entity_poly.entity_id
_entity_poly.type
_entity_poly.pdbx_seq_one_letter_code
_entity_poly.pdbx_strand_id
1 'polypeptide(L)'
;MMINKIDPLLYEKISTQCLKDNPIDCIVYSNNYRQCKQYFDSQYCAIEKIELPFIGAFGLKIKPSMIASIARFSHVSYVTSSLKVQTQIDISKKIIEIKNDTNIYHDFTCAVIDTGISPTLDLCVPSNRIIKFVDFVNDKNSPYDDNGHGTYVASVLAGYGTVSNRKYAGVDNNCNIIGIKALDNNGETGVINILKAMQWVVDNKKKYNIKIVCMSFGSMVLTANDPLIAGAEVLWNNGITVVAAAGNSGPNSETIKSPGASSKIITVGAINDNRKDGKFNINDFEIADFSSRGPILDNYKPDLVVPGVDIMGGCNYRKEKTHYKTMSGTSVATPIVAGVCCRLLSQNPRLKPNDIKHILLNNTIKIVNDRNAEGYGLLNCSEIVI
;
A
#
# COMPACT_ATOMS: atom_id res chain seq x y z
N MET A 1 41.53 -9.62 14.55
CA MET A 1 40.19 -9.02 14.73
C MET A 1 39.48 -8.98 13.39
N MET A 2 38.58 -9.92 13.10
CA MET A 2 37.86 -10.05 11.82
C MET A 2 36.34 -9.94 12.03
N ILE A 3 35.88 -8.81 12.57
CA ILE A 3 34.44 -8.61 12.87
C ILE A 3 33.82 -7.51 11.99
N ASN A 4 34.62 -6.69 11.30
CA ASN A 4 34.09 -5.47 10.65
C ASN A 4 33.56 -5.63 9.21
N LYS A 5 33.59 -6.84 8.63
CA LYS A 5 33.12 -7.07 7.24
C LYS A 5 31.77 -7.79 7.14
N ILE A 6 31.22 -8.24 8.26
CA ILE A 6 29.93 -8.95 8.30
C ILE A 6 28.92 -8.02 8.95
N ASP A 7 27.78 -7.85 8.30
CA ASP A 7 26.64 -7.13 8.81
C ASP A 7 26.17 -7.69 10.17
N PRO A 8 25.90 -6.85 11.19
CA PRO A 8 25.47 -7.31 12.51
C PRO A 8 24.23 -8.20 12.47
N LEU A 9 23.25 -7.91 11.60
CA LEU A 9 22.03 -8.72 11.48
C LEU A 9 22.31 -10.06 10.80
N LEU A 10 23.24 -10.10 9.85
CA LEU A 10 23.73 -11.35 9.29
C LEU A 10 24.46 -12.18 10.36
N TYR A 11 25.24 -11.54 11.24
CA TYR A 11 25.94 -12.22 12.34
C TYR A 11 24.96 -12.88 13.32
N GLU A 12 23.86 -12.20 13.64
CA GLU A 12 22.76 -12.74 14.46
C GLU A 12 22.04 -13.92 13.76
N LYS A 13 21.81 -13.84 12.45
CA LYS A 13 21.25 -14.97 11.69
C LYS A 13 22.20 -16.17 11.67
N ILE A 14 23.50 -15.94 11.57
CA ILE A 14 24.50 -17.01 11.65
C ILE A 14 24.46 -17.65 13.04
N SER A 15 24.49 -16.85 14.12
CA SER A 15 24.53 -17.37 15.49
C SER A 15 23.29 -18.22 15.83
N THR A 16 22.13 -17.84 15.33
CA THR A 16 20.86 -18.56 15.54
C THR A 16 20.68 -19.79 14.64
N GLN A 17 21.33 -19.84 13.47
CA GLN A 17 21.22 -20.94 12.51
C GLN A 17 22.45 -21.86 12.43
N CYS A 18 23.52 -21.54 13.17
CA CYS A 18 24.77 -22.31 13.21
C CYS A 18 24.58 -23.81 13.47
N LEU A 19 23.55 -24.20 14.24
CA LEU A 19 23.27 -25.60 14.58
C LEU A 19 22.51 -26.38 13.49
N LYS A 20 21.90 -25.68 12.52
CA LYS A 20 21.06 -26.30 11.48
C LYS A 20 21.70 -26.31 10.09
N ASP A 21 22.79 -25.58 9.89
CA ASP A 21 23.60 -25.48 8.64
C ASP A 21 22.78 -25.27 7.35
N ASN A 22 21.60 -24.66 7.47
CA ASN A 22 20.72 -24.35 6.35
C ASN A 22 21.29 -23.18 5.53
N PRO A 23 21.28 -23.24 4.19
CA PRO A 23 21.75 -22.13 3.36
C PRO A 23 20.99 -20.82 3.60
N ILE A 24 21.72 -19.71 3.73
CA ILE A 24 21.22 -18.35 3.93
C ILE A 24 21.50 -17.52 2.67
N ASP A 25 20.53 -16.69 2.29
CA ASP A 25 20.71 -15.69 1.22
C ASP A 25 21.52 -14.49 1.75
N CYS A 26 22.62 -14.16 1.08
CA CYS A 26 23.47 -13.01 1.41
C CYS A 26 23.89 -12.22 0.17
N ILE A 27 24.25 -10.96 0.38
CA ILE A 27 24.85 -10.08 -0.62
C ILE A 27 26.30 -9.85 -0.21
N VAL A 28 27.22 -10.15 -1.11
CA VAL A 28 28.66 -9.95 -0.94
C VAL A 28 29.10 -8.77 -1.80
N TYR A 29 29.44 -7.66 -1.16
CA TYR A 29 30.03 -6.51 -1.81
C TYR A 29 31.52 -6.74 -2.05
N SER A 30 31.99 -6.32 -3.21
CA SER A 30 33.37 -6.45 -3.65
C SER A 30 34.01 -5.08 -3.82
N ASN A 31 35.26 -4.94 -3.39
CA ASN A 31 36.11 -3.80 -3.76
C ASN A 31 36.84 -4.02 -5.11
N ASN A 32 36.78 -5.25 -5.67
CA ASN A 32 37.34 -5.60 -6.97
C ASN A 32 36.51 -6.74 -7.59
N TYR A 33 35.49 -6.35 -8.35
CA TYR A 33 34.49 -7.27 -8.91
C TYR A 33 35.10 -8.40 -9.73
N ARG A 34 36.11 -8.11 -10.58
CA ARG A 34 36.73 -9.13 -11.45
C ARG A 34 37.44 -10.22 -10.64
N GLN A 35 38.16 -9.84 -9.59
CA GLN A 35 38.87 -10.80 -8.75
C GLN A 35 37.92 -11.59 -7.83
N CYS A 36 36.88 -10.95 -7.30
CA CYS A 36 35.82 -11.67 -6.60
C CYS A 36 35.08 -12.66 -7.50
N LYS A 37 34.79 -12.29 -8.76
CA LYS A 37 34.18 -13.20 -9.72
C LYS A 37 35.05 -14.44 -9.94
N GLN A 38 36.34 -14.26 -10.23
CA GLN A 38 37.27 -15.38 -10.40
C GLN A 38 37.36 -16.28 -9.14
N TYR A 39 37.33 -15.66 -7.95
CA TYR A 39 37.31 -16.38 -6.68
C TYR A 39 36.05 -17.23 -6.50
N PHE A 40 34.86 -16.66 -6.76
CA PHE A 40 33.60 -17.40 -6.68
C PHE A 40 33.46 -18.46 -7.79
N ASP A 41 33.97 -18.18 -9.00
CA ASP A 41 33.98 -19.12 -10.13
C ASP A 41 34.88 -20.33 -9.88
N SER A 42 35.93 -20.19 -9.05
CA SER A 42 36.88 -21.26 -8.76
C SER A 42 36.54 -22.03 -7.47
N GLN A 43 36.38 -21.33 -6.35
CA GLN A 43 36.23 -21.94 -5.02
C GLN A 43 34.77 -22.30 -4.67
N TYR A 44 33.82 -21.69 -5.37
CA TYR A 44 32.39 -21.80 -5.06
C TYR A 44 31.56 -22.06 -6.33
N CYS A 45 32.13 -22.77 -7.30
CA CYS A 45 31.53 -23.02 -8.61
C CYS A 45 30.18 -23.76 -8.56
N ALA A 46 29.96 -24.58 -7.52
CA ALA A 46 28.73 -25.33 -7.31
C ALA A 46 27.61 -24.52 -6.61
N ILE A 47 27.87 -23.26 -6.24
CA ILE A 47 26.91 -22.40 -5.56
C ILE A 47 26.15 -21.56 -6.58
N GLU A 48 24.83 -21.52 -6.44
CA GLU A 48 23.99 -20.59 -7.18
C GLU A 48 24.36 -19.14 -6.83
N LYS A 49 24.77 -18.39 -7.84
CA LYS A 49 25.26 -17.01 -7.71
C LYS A 49 24.54 -16.08 -8.68
N ILE A 50 24.19 -14.90 -8.19
CA ILE A 50 23.63 -13.80 -8.98
C ILE A 50 24.69 -12.71 -9.07
N GLU A 51 25.15 -12.43 -10.28
CA GLU A 51 26.10 -11.36 -10.56
C GLU A 51 25.39 -9.99 -10.56
N LEU A 52 25.84 -9.07 -9.70
CA LEU A 52 25.27 -7.72 -9.56
C LEU A 52 26.35 -6.65 -9.86
N PRO A 53 26.88 -6.59 -11.09
CA PRO A 53 28.03 -5.73 -11.43
C PRO A 53 27.75 -4.24 -11.23
N PHE A 54 26.49 -3.81 -11.30
CA PHE A 54 26.08 -2.42 -11.13
C PHE A 54 26.31 -1.86 -9.72
N ILE A 55 26.41 -2.72 -8.70
CA ILE A 55 26.75 -2.37 -7.31
C ILE A 55 28.04 -3.04 -6.85
N GLY A 56 28.80 -3.63 -7.78
CA GLY A 56 30.02 -4.37 -7.47
C GLY A 56 29.78 -5.52 -6.48
N ALA A 57 28.69 -6.27 -6.62
CA ALA A 57 28.30 -7.29 -5.63
C ALA A 57 27.89 -8.64 -6.25
N PHE A 58 27.74 -9.64 -5.39
CA PHE A 58 27.27 -11.00 -5.72
C PHE A 58 26.16 -11.40 -4.75
N GLY A 59 25.02 -11.85 -5.26
CA GLY A 59 24.00 -12.52 -4.46
C GLY A 59 24.33 -14.01 -4.35
N LEU A 60 24.43 -14.55 -3.14
CA LEU A 60 24.80 -15.95 -2.89
C LEU A 60 23.80 -16.62 -1.94
N LYS A 61 23.59 -17.92 -2.12
CA LYS A 61 22.84 -18.77 -1.19
C LYS A 61 23.77 -19.83 -0.61
N ILE A 62 24.24 -19.61 0.62
CA ILE A 62 25.38 -20.35 1.19
C ILE A 62 25.18 -20.75 2.63
N LYS A 63 25.87 -21.81 3.04
CA LYS A 63 25.84 -22.27 4.43
C LYS A 63 26.47 -21.24 5.38
N PRO A 64 25.99 -21.11 6.63
CA PRO A 64 26.52 -20.16 7.61
C PRO A 64 28.03 -20.34 7.85
N SER A 65 28.49 -21.60 7.84
CA SER A 65 29.89 -21.99 7.96
C SER A 65 30.82 -21.39 6.89
N MET A 66 30.29 -21.03 5.72
CA MET A 66 31.05 -20.51 4.59
C MET A 66 31.19 -18.99 4.60
N ILE A 67 30.30 -18.29 5.33
CA ILE A 67 30.24 -16.82 5.33
C ILE A 67 31.53 -16.20 5.89
N ALA A 68 32.07 -16.77 6.97
CA ALA A 68 33.33 -16.28 7.57
C ALA A 68 34.53 -16.43 6.59
N SER A 69 34.56 -17.51 5.82
CA SER A 69 35.60 -17.76 4.82
C SER A 69 35.51 -16.78 3.65
N ILE A 70 34.29 -16.45 3.20
CA ILE A 70 34.07 -15.45 2.15
C ILE A 70 34.44 -14.05 2.64
N ALA A 71 34.01 -13.67 3.85
CA ALA A 71 34.34 -12.37 4.43
C ALA A 71 35.85 -12.14 4.63
N ARG A 72 36.63 -13.22 4.74
CA ARG A 72 38.10 -13.19 4.82
C ARG A 72 38.78 -12.84 3.51
N PHE A 73 38.14 -13.07 2.38
CA PHE A 73 38.74 -12.79 1.09
C PHE A 73 39.05 -11.29 0.97
N SER A 74 40.28 -10.95 0.56
CA SER A 74 40.77 -9.56 0.52
C SER A 74 39.89 -8.65 -0.34
N HIS A 75 39.29 -9.21 -1.39
CA HIS A 75 38.46 -8.46 -2.33
C HIS A 75 36.98 -8.37 -1.97
N VAL A 76 36.57 -9.06 -0.89
CA VAL A 76 35.27 -8.85 -0.27
C VAL A 76 35.37 -7.66 0.67
N SER A 77 34.57 -6.63 0.41
CA SER A 77 34.51 -5.42 1.24
C SER A 77 33.50 -5.58 2.36
N TYR A 78 32.36 -6.22 2.09
CA TYR A 78 31.27 -6.38 3.06
C TYR A 78 30.37 -7.55 2.70
N VAL A 79 29.82 -8.24 3.71
CA VAL A 79 28.81 -9.29 3.54
C VAL A 79 27.59 -8.92 4.37
N THR A 80 26.46 -8.76 3.71
CA THR A 80 25.19 -8.45 4.37
C THR A 80 24.15 -9.52 4.11
N SER A 81 23.16 -9.62 5.01
CA SER A 81 22.02 -10.49 4.77
C SER A 81 21.27 -9.96 3.54
N SER A 82 20.78 -10.87 2.69
CA SER A 82 19.66 -10.51 1.83
C SER A 82 18.49 -10.24 2.77
N LEU A 83 18.27 -8.97 3.12
CA LEU A 83 17.13 -8.57 3.92
C LEU A 83 15.89 -8.94 3.11
N LYS A 84 15.20 -10.00 3.55
CA LYS A 84 13.82 -10.21 3.17
C LYS A 84 13.01 -9.11 3.83
N VAL A 85 12.84 -7.99 3.13
CA VAL A 85 11.78 -7.05 3.43
C VAL A 85 10.47 -7.77 3.12
N GLN A 86 9.82 -8.30 4.17
CA GLN A 86 8.53 -8.97 4.07
C GLN A 86 7.41 -8.03 4.45
N THR A 87 7.20 -7.07 3.57
CA THR A 87 6.14 -6.08 3.63
C THR A 87 5.36 -6.31 2.35
N GLN A 88 4.10 -6.71 2.43
CA GLN A 88 3.42 -7.30 1.27
C GLN A 88 1.90 -7.15 1.39
N ILE A 89 1.27 -6.63 0.34
CA ILE A 89 -0.18 -6.52 0.19
C ILE A 89 -0.92 -7.87 0.21
N ASP A 90 -0.25 -8.98 -0.12
CA ASP A 90 -0.86 -10.31 0.02
C ASP A 90 -1.13 -10.67 1.49
N ILE A 91 -0.27 -10.24 2.42
CA ILE A 91 -0.50 -10.41 3.86
C ILE A 91 -1.70 -9.56 4.28
N SER A 92 -1.80 -8.31 3.82
CA SER A 92 -2.98 -7.48 4.11
C SER A 92 -4.26 -8.13 3.63
N LYS A 93 -4.29 -8.63 2.38
CA LYS A 93 -5.42 -9.37 1.83
C LYS A 93 -5.76 -10.62 2.64
N LYS A 94 -4.76 -11.36 3.14
CA LYS A 94 -4.97 -12.51 4.05
C LYS A 94 -5.55 -12.08 5.40
N ILE A 95 -5.06 -10.98 5.98
CA ILE A 95 -5.54 -10.47 7.27
C ILE A 95 -7.02 -10.09 7.20
N ILE A 96 -7.43 -9.43 6.12
CA ILE A 96 -8.84 -9.07 5.91
C ILE A 96 -9.61 -10.17 5.17
N GLU A 97 -9.04 -11.37 5.00
CA GLU A 97 -9.66 -12.56 4.43
C GLU A 97 -10.23 -12.42 3.00
N ILE A 98 -9.60 -11.58 2.17
CA ILE A 98 -9.92 -11.51 0.74
C ILE A 98 -9.40 -12.75 0.02
N LYS A 99 -10.32 -13.51 -0.57
CA LYS A 99 -10.00 -14.64 -1.45
C LYS A 99 -9.39 -14.12 -2.76
N ASN A 100 -8.33 -14.76 -3.23
CA ASN A 100 -7.71 -14.41 -4.51
C ASN A 100 -8.58 -14.85 -5.69
N ASP A 101 -8.49 -14.06 -6.77
CA ASP A 101 -8.97 -14.31 -8.13
C ASP A 101 -10.45 -14.65 -8.29
N THR A 102 -11.24 -13.59 -8.46
CA THR A 102 -12.42 -13.63 -9.31
C THR A 102 -12.09 -12.81 -10.56
N ASN A 103 -11.97 -13.46 -11.72
CA ASN A 103 -11.87 -12.80 -13.04
C ASN A 103 -13.20 -12.14 -13.44
N ILE A 104 -13.75 -11.32 -12.54
CA ILE A 104 -14.97 -10.56 -12.80
C ILE A 104 -14.50 -9.18 -13.24
N TYR A 105 -14.36 -9.03 -14.56
CA TYR A 105 -14.28 -7.72 -15.17
C TYR A 105 -15.61 -7.00 -14.94
N HIS A 106 -15.52 -5.74 -14.53
CA HIS A 106 -16.70 -4.91 -14.31
C HIS A 106 -16.53 -3.55 -14.98
N ASP A 107 -17.66 -3.00 -15.40
CA ASP A 107 -17.75 -1.80 -16.25
C ASP A 107 -17.86 -0.49 -15.43
N PHE A 108 -17.61 -0.53 -14.12
CA PHE A 108 -17.58 0.67 -13.30
C PHE A 108 -16.17 1.07 -12.89
N THR A 109 -16.07 2.31 -12.44
CA THR A 109 -14.79 2.97 -12.28
C THR A 109 -14.60 3.49 -10.86
N CYS A 110 -13.38 3.33 -10.34
CA CYS A 110 -12.92 4.01 -9.14
C CYS A 110 -12.07 5.24 -9.51
N ALA A 111 -12.46 6.42 -9.03
CA ALA A 111 -11.65 7.62 -9.15
C ALA A 111 -10.68 7.72 -7.96
N VAL A 112 -9.41 8.02 -8.24
CA VAL A 112 -8.36 8.23 -7.24
C VAL A 112 -7.98 9.72 -7.29
N ILE A 113 -8.37 10.48 -6.27
CA ILE A 113 -8.00 11.89 -6.14
C ILE A 113 -6.73 11.95 -5.29
N ASP A 114 -5.60 12.30 -5.91
CA ASP A 114 -4.27 12.21 -5.28
C ASP A 114 -3.23 13.10 -6.01
N THR A 115 -1.95 12.77 -5.93
CA THR A 115 -0.83 13.44 -6.62
C THR A 115 -0.72 13.12 -8.11
N GLY A 116 -1.64 12.31 -8.63
CA GLY A 116 -1.66 11.84 -10.01
C GLY A 116 -1.52 10.33 -10.11
N ILE A 117 -1.30 9.84 -11.32
CA ILE A 117 -1.11 8.41 -11.58
C ILE A 117 -0.12 8.23 -12.73
N SER A 118 0.94 7.47 -12.49
CA SER A 118 1.88 7.08 -13.54
C SER A 118 1.43 5.77 -14.20
N PRO A 119 1.52 5.63 -15.53
CA PRO A 119 1.23 4.38 -16.22
C PRO A 119 2.35 3.35 -15.95
N THR A 120 2.18 2.54 -14.91
CA THR A 120 3.10 1.44 -14.56
C THR A 120 2.66 0.14 -15.22
N LEU A 121 3.57 -0.84 -15.31
CA LEU A 121 3.23 -2.20 -15.82
C LEU A 121 2.07 -2.83 -15.02
N ASP A 122 2.02 -2.57 -13.72
CA ASP A 122 0.96 -3.07 -12.85
C ASP A 122 -0.38 -2.38 -13.06
N LEU A 123 -0.45 -1.22 -13.71
CA LEU A 123 -1.71 -0.54 -14.03
C LEU A 123 -2.09 -0.67 -15.50
N CYS A 124 -1.11 -0.97 -16.36
CA CYS A 124 -1.30 -0.97 -17.82
C CYS A 124 -1.24 -2.36 -18.48
N VAL A 125 -0.76 -3.38 -17.77
CA VAL A 125 -0.61 -4.75 -18.29
C VAL A 125 -1.40 -5.70 -17.39
N PRO A 126 -2.11 -6.71 -17.93
CA PRO A 126 -2.27 -7.07 -19.36
C PRO A 126 -3.17 -6.11 -20.14
N SER A 127 -4.00 -5.32 -19.45
CA SER A 127 -4.87 -4.31 -20.04
C SER A 127 -4.68 -2.97 -19.34
N ASN A 128 -4.90 -1.89 -20.06
CA ASN A 128 -4.84 -0.55 -19.49
C ASN A 128 -6.06 -0.27 -18.62
N ARG A 129 -5.86 -0.21 -17.29
CA ARG A 129 -6.91 0.16 -16.33
C ARG A 129 -7.09 1.66 -16.19
N ILE A 130 -6.10 2.47 -16.59
CA ILE A 130 -6.20 3.93 -16.53
C ILE A 130 -7.04 4.41 -17.72
N ILE A 131 -8.35 4.58 -17.51
CA ILE A 131 -9.29 4.95 -18.58
C ILE A 131 -9.37 6.46 -18.78
N LYS A 132 -9.02 7.25 -17.75
CA LYS A 132 -8.97 8.72 -17.83
C LYS A 132 -7.98 9.28 -16.82
N PHE A 133 -7.37 10.39 -17.20
CA PHE A 133 -6.55 11.23 -16.33
C PHE A 133 -7.04 12.68 -16.41
N VAL A 134 -7.00 13.37 -15.28
CA VAL A 134 -7.37 14.78 -15.12
C VAL A 134 -6.38 15.43 -14.18
N ASP A 135 -5.92 16.62 -14.52
CA ASP A 135 -4.92 17.36 -13.75
C ASP A 135 -5.43 18.76 -13.42
N PHE A 136 -5.62 19.03 -12.13
CA PHE A 136 -6.02 20.34 -11.61
C PHE A 136 -4.85 21.16 -11.07
N VAL A 137 -3.61 20.68 -11.25
CA VAL A 137 -2.39 21.33 -10.75
C VAL A 137 -1.59 21.93 -11.89
N ASN A 138 -1.30 21.16 -12.93
CA ASN A 138 -0.47 21.61 -14.06
C ASN A 138 -1.18 21.51 -15.43
N ASP A 139 -2.49 21.25 -15.44
CA ASP A 139 -3.32 21.14 -16.65
C ASP A 139 -2.78 20.21 -17.75
N LYS A 140 -2.08 19.11 -17.36
CA LYS A 140 -1.57 18.14 -18.33
C LYS A 140 -2.64 17.10 -18.70
N ASN A 141 -2.63 16.72 -19.98
CA ASN A 141 -3.59 15.76 -20.54
C ASN A 141 -3.16 14.29 -20.42
N SER A 142 -1.86 14.03 -20.23
CA SER A 142 -1.30 12.68 -20.15
C SER A 142 -1.07 12.26 -18.70
N PRO A 143 -1.34 10.99 -18.32
CA PRO A 143 -1.14 10.51 -16.96
C PRO A 143 0.32 10.57 -16.53
N TYR A 144 0.54 11.18 -15.37
CA TYR A 144 1.83 11.25 -14.69
C TYR A 144 1.59 11.38 -13.18
N ASP A 145 2.67 11.14 -12.42
CA ASP A 145 2.72 11.37 -10.99
C ASP A 145 4.15 11.77 -10.62
N ASP A 146 4.32 13.03 -10.26
CA ASP A 146 5.60 13.64 -9.91
C ASP A 146 5.91 13.54 -8.40
N ASN A 147 4.97 13.08 -7.59
CA ASN A 147 5.18 12.72 -6.19
C ASN A 147 5.39 11.21 -6.01
N GLY A 148 4.50 10.40 -6.59
CA GLY A 148 4.52 8.93 -6.53
C GLY A 148 3.47 8.32 -5.59
N HIS A 149 2.86 9.11 -4.69
CA HIS A 149 1.85 8.64 -3.75
C HIS A 149 0.58 8.13 -4.46
N GLY A 150 0.02 8.90 -5.40
CA GLY A 150 -1.18 8.49 -6.12
C GLY A 150 -1.00 7.23 -6.96
N THR A 151 0.17 7.05 -7.59
CA THR A 151 0.53 5.80 -8.28
C THR A 151 0.56 4.62 -7.32
N TYR A 152 1.13 4.81 -6.13
CA TYR A 152 1.19 3.81 -5.09
C TYR A 152 -0.22 3.43 -4.61
N VAL A 153 -1.06 4.41 -4.28
CA VAL A 153 -2.46 4.21 -3.86
C VAL A 153 -3.25 3.45 -4.92
N ALA A 154 -3.16 3.87 -6.18
CA ALA A 154 -3.84 3.21 -7.29
C ALA A 154 -3.37 1.76 -7.49
N SER A 155 -2.10 1.45 -7.22
CA SER A 155 -1.58 0.10 -7.32
C SER A 155 -2.09 -0.83 -6.20
N VAL A 156 -2.24 -0.32 -4.97
CA VAL A 156 -2.81 -1.08 -3.84
C VAL A 156 -4.29 -1.38 -4.10
N LEU A 157 -4.98 -0.44 -4.75
CA LEU A 157 -6.38 -0.61 -5.15
C LEU A 157 -6.53 -1.61 -6.31
N ALA A 158 -5.89 -1.34 -7.45
CA ALA A 158 -6.16 -2.02 -8.74
C ALA A 158 -4.92 -2.49 -9.50
N GLY A 159 -3.75 -2.55 -8.85
CA GLY A 159 -2.55 -3.11 -9.46
C GLY A 159 -2.75 -4.57 -9.84
N TYR A 160 -2.39 -4.96 -11.06
CA TYR A 160 -2.48 -6.34 -11.51
C TYR A 160 -1.36 -7.21 -10.94
N GLY A 161 -0.30 -6.63 -10.39
CA GLY A 161 0.85 -7.39 -9.89
C GLY A 161 1.67 -8.02 -11.02
N THR A 162 1.65 -7.46 -12.23
CA THR A 162 2.33 -7.99 -13.42
C THR A 162 3.80 -8.27 -13.16
N VAL A 163 4.52 -7.31 -12.56
CA VAL A 163 5.97 -7.46 -12.34
C VAL A 163 6.28 -8.46 -11.23
N SER A 164 5.37 -8.63 -10.27
CA SER A 164 5.52 -9.52 -9.13
C SER A 164 4.87 -10.89 -9.33
N ASN A 165 4.42 -11.22 -10.55
CA ASN A 165 3.65 -12.43 -10.84
C ASN A 165 2.46 -12.59 -9.87
N ARG A 166 1.59 -11.57 -9.82
CA ARG A 166 0.37 -11.46 -8.98
C ARG A 166 0.61 -11.34 -7.48
N LYS A 167 1.85 -11.53 -7.00
CA LYS A 167 2.17 -11.49 -5.57
C LYS A 167 1.77 -10.17 -4.91
N TYR A 168 1.99 -9.05 -5.59
CA TYR A 168 1.60 -7.72 -5.11
C TYR A 168 0.42 -7.13 -5.87
N ALA A 169 -0.47 -7.98 -6.37
CA ALA A 169 -1.72 -7.51 -6.97
C ALA A 169 -2.56 -6.76 -5.92
N GLY A 170 -3.10 -5.62 -6.34
CA GLY A 170 -4.09 -4.83 -5.64
C GLY A 170 -5.34 -5.63 -5.28
N VAL A 171 -6.16 -5.01 -4.43
CA VAL A 171 -7.36 -5.64 -3.89
C VAL A 171 -8.38 -5.98 -4.98
N ASP A 172 -8.62 -5.05 -5.91
CA ASP A 172 -9.43 -5.29 -7.10
C ASP A 172 -8.65 -5.02 -8.39
N ASN A 173 -7.91 -6.02 -8.82
CA ASN A 173 -7.07 -5.97 -10.01
C ASN A 173 -7.82 -5.97 -11.36
N ASN A 174 -9.17 -5.94 -11.35
CA ASN A 174 -10.01 -5.80 -12.55
C ASN A 174 -10.73 -4.45 -12.63
N CYS A 175 -10.56 -3.57 -11.65
CA CYS A 175 -11.21 -2.27 -11.61
C CYS A 175 -10.59 -1.27 -12.62
N ASN A 176 -11.46 -0.57 -13.35
CA ASN A 176 -11.08 0.63 -14.11
C ASN A 176 -10.79 1.78 -13.14
N ILE A 177 -9.73 2.54 -13.42
CA ILE A 177 -9.31 3.65 -12.58
C ILE A 177 -9.22 4.96 -13.36
N ILE A 178 -9.58 6.04 -12.68
CA ILE A 178 -9.35 7.41 -13.12
C ILE A 178 -8.39 8.07 -12.16
N GLY A 179 -7.25 8.54 -12.67
CA GLY A 179 -6.35 9.38 -11.89
C GLY A 179 -6.79 10.83 -11.95
N ILE A 180 -7.06 11.44 -10.81
CA ILE A 180 -7.37 12.86 -10.69
C ILE A 180 -6.27 13.50 -9.85
N LYS A 181 -5.35 14.20 -10.51
CA LYS A 181 -4.29 14.94 -9.83
C LYS A 181 -4.89 16.22 -9.24
N ALA A 182 -5.01 16.25 -7.92
CA ALA A 182 -5.40 17.42 -7.15
C ALA A 182 -4.30 17.89 -6.20
N LEU A 183 -3.28 17.06 -5.95
CA LEU A 183 -2.12 17.37 -5.10
C LEU A 183 -0.87 17.58 -5.96
N ASP A 184 0.00 18.49 -5.54
CA ASP A 184 1.23 18.83 -6.25
C ASP A 184 2.36 17.79 -6.03
N ASN A 185 3.58 18.14 -6.45
CA ASN A 185 4.74 17.25 -6.35
C ASN A 185 5.21 17.02 -4.89
N ASN A 186 4.87 17.92 -3.96
CA ASN A 186 5.14 17.78 -2.53
C ASN A 186 4.02 17.01 -1.80
N GLY A 187 2.92 16.71 -2.49
CA GLY A 187 1.74 16.11 -1.86
C GLY A 187 0.87 17.15 -1.15
N GLU A 188 1.00 18.42 -1.52
CA GLU A 188 0.27 19.54 -0.95
C GLU A 188 -0.79 20.05 -1.91
N THR A 189 -1.83 20.69 -1.38
CA THR A 189 -2.87 21.32 -2.21
C THR A 189 -3.72 22.30 -1.43
N GLY A 190 -4.39 23.18 -2.15
CA GLY A 190 -5.49 23.99 -1.62
C GLY A 190 -6.83 23.27 -1.73
N VAL A 191 -7.72 23.54 -0.77
CA VAL A 191 -9.11 23.01 -0.72
C VAL A 191 -9.85 23.16 -2.05
N ILE A 192 -9.65 24.28 -2.76
CA ILE A 192 -10.29 24.56 -4.05
C ILE A 192 -10.00 23.50 -5.11
N ASN A 193 -8.76 23.00 -5.19
CA ASN A 193 -8.38 21.99 -6.20
C ASN A 193 -9.04 20.65 -5.92
N ILE A 194 -9.15 20.27 -4.63
CA ILE A 194 -9.87 19.08 -4.22
C ILE A 194 -11.36 19.20 -4.57
N LEU A 195 -11.98 20.36 -4.32
CA LEU A 195 -13.39 20.58 -4.65
C LEU A 195 -13.63 20.57 -6.17
N LYS A 196 -12.73 21.14 -6.98
CA LYS A 196 -12.77 21.02 -8.45
C LYS A 196 -12.69 19.56 -8.89
N ALA A 197 -11.83 18.76 -8.25
CA ALA A 197 -11.74 17.33 -8.51
C ALA A 197 -13.05 16.59 -8.15
N MET A 198 -13.63 16.87 -6.98
CA MET A 198 -14.93 16.31 -6.58
C MET A 198 -16.06 16.72 -7.55
N GLN A 199 -16.10 17.98 -7.96
CA GLN A 199 -17.07 18.49 -8.93
C GLN A 199 -16.94 17.76 -10.28
N TRP A 200 -15.72 17.60 -10.78
CA TRP A 200 -15.47 16.87 -12.02
C TRP A 200 -15.97 15.43 -11.95
N VAL A 201 -15.81 14.77 -10.79
CA VAL A 201 -16.35 13.43 -10.58
C VAL A 201 -17.87 13.42 -10.70
N VAL A 202 -18.58 14.39 -10.08
CA VAL A 202 -20.05 14.50 -10.21
C VAL A 202 -20.46 14.68 -11.67
N ASP A 203 -19.82 15.62 -12.36
CA ASP A 203 -20.15 15.98 -13.75
C ASP A 203 -19.91 14.81 -14.72
N ASN A 204 -18.88 14.01 -14.45
CA ASN A 204 -18.47 12.91 -15.33
C ASN A 204 -18.90 11.53 -14.80
N LYS A 205 -19.65 11.47 -13.69
CA LYS A 205 -20.07 10.22 -13.06
C LYS A 205 -20.73 9.27 -14.05
N LYS A 206 -21.71 9.76 -14.81
CA LYS A 206 -22.44 8.95 -15.80
C LYS A 206 -21.55 8.54 -16.97
N LYS A 207 -20.71 9.45 -17.45
CA LYS A 207 -19.85 9.24 -18.62
C LYS A 207 -18.82 8.13 -18.41
N TYR A 208 -18.22 8.06 -17.22
CA TYR A 208 -17.21 7.06 -16.90
C TYR A 208 -17.70 6.00 -15.91
N ASN A 209 -19.00 5.93 -15.66
CA ASN A 209 -19.61 5.03 -14.67
C ASN A 209 -18.87 5.03 -13.31
N ILE A 210 -18.59 6.23 -12.78
CA ILE A 210 -17.84 6.39 -11.53
C ILE A 210 -18.75 5.98 -10.37
N LYS A 211 -18.32 4.97 -9.62
CA LYS A 211 -19.08 4.44 -8.46
C LYS A 211 -18.35 4.64 -7.14
N ILE A 212 -17.03 4.80 -7.17
CA ILE A 212 -16.21 4.92 -5.97
C ILE A 212 -15.23 6.08 -6.16
N VAL A 213 -14.96 6.81 -5.07
CA VAL A 213 -13.87 7.77 -4.97
C VAL A 213 -12.98 7.41 -3.78
N CYS A 214 -11.70 7.21 -4.05
CA CYS A 214 -10.65 7.01 -3.06
C CYS A 214 -9.93 8.35 -2.79
N MET A 215 -9.95 8.80 -1.54
CA MET A 215 -9.29 10.03 -1.08
C MET A 215 -8.26 9.69 0.00
N SER A 216 -7.03 9.42 -0.43
CA SER A 216 -5.93 9.04 0.46
C SER A 216 -5.16 10.23 1.01
N PHE A 217 -5.85 11.34 1.27
CA PHE A 217 -5.31 12.57 1.82
C PHE A 217 -6.23 13.12 2.91
N GLY A 218 -5.76 14.09 3.67
CA GLY A 218 -6.60 14.81 4.61
C GLY A 218 -6.02 16.17 4.98
N SER A 219 -6.90 17.09 5.35
CA SER A 219 -6.54 18.41 5.88
C SER A 219 -7.09 18.61 7.29
N MET A 220 -6.66 19.67 7.97
CA MET A 220 -7.23 20.04 9.26
C MET A 220 -8.73 20.32 9.12
N VAL A 221 -9.54 19.77 10.03
CA VAL A 221 -10.97 20.03 10.08
C VAL A 221 -11.17 21.48 10.55
N LEU A 222 -11.95 22.27 9.79
CA LEU A 222 -12.18 23.67 10.14
C LEU A 222 -13.32 23.80 11.17
N THR A 223 -14.53 23.41 10.79
CA THR A 223 -15.77 23.48 11.62
C THR A 223 -16.82 22.51 11.04
N ALA A 224 -18.06 22.52 11.56
CA ALA A 224 -19.18 21.79 10.96
C ALA A 224 -19.46 22.15 9.49
N ASN A 225 -19.04 23.34 9.03
CA ASN A 225 -19.17 23.80 7.64
C ASN A 225 -17.91 23.53 6.81
N ASP A 226 -17.15 22.49 7.14
CA ASP A 226 -15.97 22.10 6.40
C ASP A 226 -16.32 21.78 4.93
N PRO A 227 -15.72 22.49 3.95
CA PRO A 227 -16.11 22.37 2.56
C PRO A 227 -15.76 21.01 1.95
N LEU A 228 -14.69 20.35 2.43
CA LEU A 228 -14.33 19.03 1.93
C LEU A 228 -15.28 17.96 2.47
N ILE A 229 -15.76 18.10 3.72
CA ILE A 229 -16.86 17.27 4.25
C ILE A 229 -18.10 17.46 3.39
N ALA A 230 -18.52 18.69 3.13
CA ALA A 230 -19.69 18.98 2.29
C ALA A 230 -19.55 18.38 0.88
N GLY A 231 -18.39 18.54 0.24
CA GLY A 231 -18.11 17.97 -1.08
C GLY A 231 -18.14 16.44 -1.08
N ALA A 232 -17.57 15.79 -0.06
CA ALA A 232 -17.61 14.34 0.10
C ALA A 232 -19.05 13.82 0.31
N GLU A 233 -19.87 14.55 1.07
CA GLU A 233 -21.28 14.20 1.25
C GLU A 233 -22.11 14.41 -0.02
N VAL A 234 -21.80 15.40 -0.85
CA VAL A 234 -22.42 15.57 -2.17
C VAL A 234 -22.12 14.37 -3.07
N LEU A 235 -20.87 13.89 -3.11
CA LEU A 235 -20.53 12.66 -3.83
C LEU A 235 -21.33 11.46 -3.30
N TRP A 236 -21.38 11.30 -1.97
CA TRP A 236 -22.15 10.24 -1.32
C TRP A 236 -23.64 10.25 -1.71
N ASN A 237 -24.28 11.41 -1.60
CA ASN A 237 -25.69 11.60 -1.93
C ASN A 237 -25.96 11.42 -3.43
N ASN A 238 -24.96 11.66 -4.29
CA ASN A 238 -25.02 11.33 -5.70
C ASN A 238 -24.89 9.84 -5.98
N GLY A 239 -24.78 8.96 -4.97
CA GLY A 239 -24.65 7.52 -5.14
C GLY A 239 -23.25 7.09 -5.57
N ILE A 240 -22.22 7.80 -5.08
CA ILE A 240 -20.81 7.45 -5.23
C ILE A 240 -20.28 7.10 -3.84
N THR A 241 -19.72 5.92 -3.67
CA THR A 241 -19.10 5.51 -2.41
C THR A 241 -17.80 6.27 -2.22
N VAL A 242 -17.70 7.02 -1.12
CA VAL A 242 -16.49 7.79 -0.78
C VAL A 242 -15.74 7.07 0.32
N VAL A 243 -14.46 6.79 0.08
CA VAL A 243 -13.53 6.16 1.03
C VAL A 243 -12.38 7.14 1.28
N ALA A 244 -12.21 7.56 2.52
CA ALA A 244 -11.23 8.57 2.92
C ALA A 244 -10.32 8.09 4.05
N ALA A 245 -9.07 8.56 4.04
CA ALA A 245 -8.13 8.30 5.11
C ALA A 245 -8.53 9.00 6.41
N ALA A 246 -8.34 8.34 7.56
CA ALA A 246 -8.54 8.97 8.86
C ALA A 246 -7.51 10.08 9.15
N GLY A 247 -6.29 9.95 8.61
CA GLY A 247 -5.16 10.84 8.84
C GLY A 247 -4.05 10.18 9.66
N ASN A 248 -2.87 10.79 9.66
CA ASN A 248 -1.66 10.26 10.32
C ASN A 248 -1.20 11.11 11.52
N SER A 249 -2.13 11.69 12.30
CA SER A 249 -1.85 12.58 13.44
C SER A 249 -2.15 11.96 14.80
N GLY A 250 -2.35 10.64 14.88
CA GLY A 250 -2.44 9.91 16.16
C GLY A 250 -1.11 9.93 16.95
N PRO A 251 -1.07 9.36 18.15
CA PRO A 251 -2.11 8.53 18.78
C PRO A 251 -3.13 9.32 19.61
N ASN A 252 -3.00 10.64 19.67
CA ASN A 252 -3.92 11.49 20.43
C ASN A 252 -5.34 11.48 19.84
N SER A 253 -6.34 11.65 20.70
CA SER A 253 -7.75 11.87 20.32
C SER A 253 -7.93 13.16 19.50
N GLU A 254 -9.07 13.27 18.81
CA GLU A 254 -9.47 14.45 18.03
C GLU A 254 -8.53 14.80 16.86
N THR A 255 -7.93 13.77 16.26
CA THR A 255 -6.90 13.93 15.21
C THR A 255 -7.40 13.60 13.80
N ILE A 256 -8.66 13.17 13.67
CA ILE A 256 -9.28 12.84 12.38
C ILE A 256 -9.25 14.04 11.44
N LYS A 257 -8.89 13.79 10.19
CA LYS A 257 -8.76 14.82 9.14
C LYS A 257 -10.02 14.94 8.29
N SER A 258 -10.18 16.10 7.66
CA SER A 258 -11.20 16.30 6.63
C SER A 258 -10.74 15.70 5.29
N PRO A 259 -11.59 14.98 4.52
CA PRO A 259 -13.03 14.81 4.71
C PRO A 259 -13.46 13.63 5.61
N GLY A 260 -12.50 12.85 6.14
CA GLY A 260 -12.74 11.67 6.99
C GLY A 260 -13.56 11.93 8.28
N ALA A 261 -13.73 13.19 8.68
CA ALA A 261 -14.62 13.57 9.77
C ALA A 261 -16.12 13.50 9.41
N SER A 262 -16.51 13.38 8.13
CA SER A 262 -17.93 13.23 7.74
C SER A 262 -18.56 11.98 8.35
N SER A 263 -19.75 12.10 8.93
CA SER A 263 -20.51 10.96 9.48
C SER A 263 -21.01 9.99 8.41
N LYS A 264 -21.17 10.45 7.15
CA LYS A 264 -21.72 9.65 6.05
C LYS A 264 -20.70 8.72 5.41
N ILE A 265 -19.53 9.25 5.02
CA ILE A 265 -18.55 8.52 4.20
C ILE A 265 -17.87 7.41 5.00
N ILE A 266 -17.07 6.58 4.30
CA ILE A 266 -16.25 5.54 4.93
C ILE A 266 -14.88 6.14 5.25
N THR A 267 -14.54 6.20 6.54
CA THR A 267 -13.27 6.69 7.06
C THR A 267 -12.43 5.52 7.53
N VAL A 268 -11.20 5.41 7.01
CA VAL A 268 -10.35 4.24 7.19
C VAL A 268 -9.13 4.59 8.06
N GLY A 269 -9.01 3.94 9.20
CA GLY A 269 -7.80 3.95 10.02
C GLY A 269 -6.85 2.81 9.65
N ALA A 270 -5.69 2.76 10.30
CA ALA A 270 -4.64 1.79 10.03
C ALA A 270 -4.31 0.96 11.28
N ILE A 271 -4.14 -0.35 11.08
CA ILE A 271 -3.49 -1.23 12.06
C ILE A 271 -2.04 -1.50 11.67
N ASN A 272 -1.23 -1.76 12.69
CA ASN A 272 0.02 -2.49 12.58
C ASN A 272 -0.26 -3.95 12.92
N ASP A 273 0.13 -4.87 12.05
CA ASP A 273 -0.02 -6.30 12.30
C ASP A 273 1.13 -6.91 13.10
N ASN A 274 2.15 -6.09 13.43
CA ASN A 274 3.33 -6.44 14.21
C ASN A 274 3.96 -7.77 13.77
N ARG A 275 3.89 -8.05 12.45
CA ARG A 275 4.30 -9.33 11.88
C ARG A 275 5.76 -9.64 12.22
N LYS A 276 6.03 -10.88 12.63
CA LYS A 276 7.37 -11.39 12.92
C LYS A 276 7.68 -12.54 11.96
N ASP A 277 8.80 -12.46 11.25
CA ASP A 277 9.23 -13.46 10.28
C ASP A 277 8.18 -13.81 9.19
N GLY A 278 7.39 -12.81 8.78
CA GLY A 278 6.34 -12.97 7.76
C GLY A 278 5.09 -13.70 8.24
N LYS A 279 4.99 -13.97 9.54
CA LYS A 279 3.79 -14.50 10.19
C LYS A 279 3.11 -13.39 10.98
N PHE A 280 1.79 -13.44 10.99
CA PHE A 280 0.94 -12.51 11.73
C PHE A 280 0.01 -13.30 12.66
N ASN A 281 -0.35 -12.69 13.78
CA ASN A 281 -1.33 -13.21 14.74
C ASN A 281 -2.22 -12.04 15.16
N ILE A 282 -3.54 -12.25 15.15
CA ILE A 282 -4.50 -11.20 15.51
C ILE A 282 -4.27 -10.64 16.92
N ASN A 283 -3.72 -11.44 17.84
CA ASN A 283 -3.38 -11.01 19.19
C ASN A 283 -2.20 -10.04 19.24
N ASP A 284 -1.40 -9.97 18.18
CA ASP A 284 -0.30 -9.00 18.07
C ASP A 284 -0.75 -7.72 17.36
N PHE A 285 -2.00 -7.63 16.88
CA PHE A 285 -2.46 -6.46 16.13
C PHE A 285 -2.69 -5.28 17.05
N GLU A 286 -2.24 -4.12 16.59
CA GLU A 286 -2.38 -2.87 17.30
C GLU A 286 -2.87 -1.78 16.34
N ILE A 287 -3.57 -0.78 16.85
CA ILE A 287 -3.83 0.42 16.08
C ILE A 287 -2.50 1.11 15.84
N ALA A 288 -2.17 1.38 14.57
CA ALA A 288 -0.91 2.03 14.24
C ALA A 288 -0.83 3.38 14.97
N ASP A 289 0.30 3.70 15.59
CA ASP A 289 0.42 4.90 16.44
C ASP A 289 0.03 6.18 15.70
N PHE A 290 0.41 6.30 14.43
CA PHE A 290 0.06 7.46 13.61
C PHE A 290 -1.43 7.52 13.26
N SER A 291 -2.19 6.42 13.32
CA SER A 291 -3.58 6.38 12.87
C SER A 291 -4.41 7.34 13.71
N SER A 292 -5.02 8.32 13.04
CA SER A 292 -5.82 9.34 13.71
C SER A 292 -7.04 8.75 14.38
N ARG A 293 -7.43 9.37 15.50
CA ARG A 293 -8.46 8.87 16.41
C ARG A 293 -9.51 9.93 16.65
N GLY A 294 -10.75 9.48 16.81
CA GLY A 294 -11.85 10.31 17.27
C GLY A 294 -11.74 10.70 18.75
N PRO A 295 -12.81 11.29 19.31
CA PRO A 295 -14.03 11.70 18.62
C PRO A 295 -13.76 12.87 17.66
N ILE A 296 -14.68 13.16 16.75
CA ILE A 296 -14.62 14.37 15.92
C ILE A 296 -16.04 14.78 15.52
N LEU A 297 -16.39 16.06 15.66
CA LEU A 297 -17.73 16.60 15.34
C LEU A 297 -18.88 15.73 15.90
N ASP A 298 -18.81 15.32 17.18
CA ASP A 298 -19.76 14.44 17.86
C ASP A 298 -19.92 13.03 17.25
N ASN A 299 -18.97 12.58 16.44
CA ASN A 299 -18.96 11.26 15.83
C ASN A 299 -17.78 10.41 16.30
N TYR A 300 -18.01 9.10 16.36
CA TYR A 300 -16.94 8.11 16.45
C TYR A 300 -16.31 7.89 15.08
N LYS A 301 -14.99 8.09 14.99
CA LYS A 301 -14.18 7.87 13.79
C LYS A 301 -12.82 7.28 14.19
N PRO A 302 -12.17 6.48 13.33
CA PRO A 302 -12.59 6.03 11.98
C PRO A 302 -13.81 5.11 12.00
N ASP A 303 -14.40 4.78 10.84
CA ASP A 303 -15.49 3.80 10.79
C ASP A 303 -14.95 2.37 10.93
N LEU A 304 -13.79 2.07 10.33
CA LEU A 304 -13.13 0.77 10.43
C LEU A 304 -11.63 0.91 10.22
N VAL A 305 -10.90 -0.16 10.50
CA VAL A 305 -9.44 -0.23 10.29
C VAL A 305 -9.07 -1.41 9.40
N VAL A 306 -7.95 -1.26 8.69
CA VAL A 306 -7.30 -2.34 7.91
C VAL A 306 -5.78 -2.21 8.03
N PRO A 307 -4.98 -3.21 7.61
CA PRO A 307 -3.53 -3.10 7.63
C PRO A 307 -3.04 -1.87 6.86
N GLY A 308 -2.25 -1.03 7.52
CA GLY A 308 -1.71 0.21 6.94
C GLY A 308 -0.25 0.46 7.28
N VAL A 309 0.44 -0.50 7.89
CA VAL A 309 1.88 -0.44 8.17
C VAL A 309 2.58 -1.44 7.27
N ASP A 310 3.67 -1.01 6.63
CA ASP A 310 4.55 -1.87 5.86
C ASP A 310 3.82 -2.63 4.74
N ILE A 311 3.05 -1.89 3.95
CA ILE A 311 2.34 -2.42 2.79
C ILE A 311 3.23 -2.25 1.56
N MET A 312 3.22 -3.24 0.67
CA MET A 312 3.91 -3.15 -0.62
C MET A 312 2.94 -2.70 -1.69
N GLY A 313 3.33 -1.69 -2.44
CA GLY A 313 2.57 -1.18 -3.59
C GLY A 313 3.51 -0.91 -4.77
N GLY A 314 2.94 -0.94 -5.97
CA GLY A 314 3.61 -0.57 -7.20
C GLY A 314 3.97 0.92 -7.21
N CYS A 315 5.11 1.25 -7.81
CA CYS A 315 5.58 2.63 -7.89
C CYS A 315 6.21 2.93 -9.26
N ASN A 316 6.48 4.21 -9.51
CA ASN A 316 7.08 4.63 -10.77
C ASN A 316 8.58 4.27 -10.81
N TYR A 317 8.91 3.23 -11.56
CA TYR A 317 10.29 2.75 -11.73
C TYR A 317 11.29 3.82 -12.15
N ARG A 318 10.90 4.76 -13.04
CA ARG A 318 11.83 5.79 -13.53
C ARG A 318 12.33 6.67 -12.39
N LYS A 319 11.46 6.95 -11.43
CA LYS A 319 11.72 7.77 -10.25
C LYS A 319 12.41 6.96 -9.14
N GLU A 320 11.82 5.81 -8.79
CA GLU A 320 12.20 5.04 -7.60
C GLU A 320 13.30 3.99 -7.84
N LYS A 321 13.62 3.69 -9.10
CA LYS A 321 14.53 2.61 -9.53
C LYS A 321 14.13 1.21 -9.03
N THR A 322 12.88 1.06 -8.59
CA THR A 322 12.22 -0.20 -8.23
C THR A 322 10.79 -0.19 -8.75
N HIS A 323 10.21 -1.38 -8.98
CA HIS A 323 8.80 -1.51 -9.38
C HIS A 323 7.84 -1.46 -8.20
N TYR A 324 8.33 -1.77 -6.99
CA TYR A 324 7.54 -1.79 -5.79
C TYR A 324 8.29 -1.12 -4.65
N LYS A 325 7.55 -0.45 -3.78
CA LYS A 325 8.07 0.13 -2.56
C LYS A 325 7.14 -0.14 -1.40
N THR A 326 7.65 0.04 -0.20
CA THR A 326 6.88 -0.09 1.04
C THR A 326 6.44 1.27 1.53
N MET A 327 5.18 1.39 1.95
CA MET A 327 4.69 2.58 2.65
C MET A 327 3.78 2.21 3.82
N SER A 328 3.72 3.14 4.78
CA SER A 328 2.86 3.09 5.95
C SER A 328 2.01 4.36 6.01
N GLY A 329 0.73 4.22 6.38
CA GLY A 329 -0.20 5.33 6.51
C GLY A 329 -1.66 4.92 6.41
N THR A 330 -2.55 5.75 6.93
CA THR A 330 -4.00 5.61 6.66
C THR A 330 -4.32 5.85 5.18
N SER A 331 -3.50 6.63 4.48
CA SER A 331 -3.53 6.80 3.02
C SER A 331 -3.26 5.49 2.26
N VAL A 332 -2.56 4.54 2.88
CA VAL A 332 -2.24 3.21 2.35
C VAL A 332 -3.34 2.19 2.70
N ALA A 333 -3.97 2.33 3.86
CA ALA A 333 -5.12 1.54 4.28
C ALA A 333 -6.38 1.84 3.43
N THR A 334 -6.60 3.11 3.09
CA THR A 334 -7.76 3.59 2.31
C THR A 334 -7.99 2.85 0.97
N PRO A 335 -6.99 2.68 0.08
CA PRO A 335 -7.18 1.97 -1.19
C PRO A 335 -7.50 0.48 -1.02
N ILE A 336 -7.16 -0.14 0.12
CA ILE A 336 -7.55 -1.53 0.41
C ILE A 336 -9.08 -1.59 0.53
N VAL A 337 -9.67 -0.71 1.32
CA VAL A 337 -11.14 -0.63 1.52
C VAL A 337 -11.84 -0.18 0.24
N ALA A 338 -11.27 0.77 -0.50
CA ALA A 338 -11.81 1.16 -1.81
C ALA A 338 -11.83 -0.02 -2.79
N GLY A 339 -10.79 -0.86 -2.80
CA GLY A 339 -10.78 -2.11 -3.57
C GLY A 339 -11.86 -3.10 -3.12
N VAL A 340 -12.09 -3.26 -1.81
CA VAL A 340 -13.21 -4.09 -1.30
C VAL A 340 -14.55 -3.54 -1.80
N CYS A 341 -14.74 -2.21 -1.77
CA CYS A 341 -15.94 -1.57 -2.32
C CYS A 341 -16.11 -1.88 -3.82
N CYS A 342 -15.01 -1.91 -4.59
CA CYS A 342 -15.06 -2.30 -5.99
C CYS A 342 -15.53 -3.74 -6.12
N ARG A 343 -14.93 -4.68 -5.38
CA ARG A 343 -15.34 -6.08 -5.46
C ARG A 343 -16.80 -6.31 -5.01
N LEU A 344 -17.29 -5.59 -3.99
CA LEU A 344 -18.71 -5.62 -3.60
C LEU A 344 -19.64 -5.20 -4.75
N LEU A 345 -19.29 -4.12 -5.45
CA LEU A 345 -20.04 -3.64 -6.61
C LEU A 345 -19.92 -4.56 -7.82
N SER A 346 -18.81 -5.29 -7.98
CA SER A 346 -18.66 -6.26 -9.06
C SER A 346 -19.65 -7.42 -8.93
N GLN A 347 -19.95 -7.81 -7.69
CA GLN A 347 -20.96 -8.82 -7.41
C GLN A 347 -22.39 -8.28 -7.48
N ASN A 348 -22.61 -7.08 -6.98
CA ASN A 348 -23.92 -6.44 -7.04
C ASN A 348 -23.80 -4.95 -7.42
N PRO A 349 -23.87 -4.63 -8.73
CA PRO A 349 -23.75 -3.26 -9.23
C PRO A 349 -24.87 -2.30 -8.76
N ARG A 350 -25.92 -2.83 -8.11
CA ARG A 350 -27.06 -2.06 -7.58
C ARG A 350 -26.85 -1.57 -6.15
N LEU A 351 -25.80 -2.03 -5.46
CA LEU A 351 -25.49 -1.57 -4.10
C LEU A 351 -25.31 -0.05 -4.08
N LYS A 352 -25.98 0.60 -3.12
CA LYS A 352 -25.82 2.03 -2.85
C LYS A 352 -24.71 2.24 -1.82
N PRO A 353 -24.19 3.47 -1.67
CA PRO A 353 -23.14 3.76 -0.70
C PRO A 353 -23.47 3.32 0.74
N ASN A 354 -24.72 3.53 1.18
CA ASN A 354 -25.17 3.07 2.50
C ASN A 354 -25.16 1.54 2.62
N ASP A 355 -25.59 0.81 1.58
CA ASP A 355 -25.58 -0.66 1.59
C ASP A 355 -24.14 -1.17 1.73
N ILE A 356 -23.21 -0.59 0.97
CA ILE A 356 -21.77 -0.92 1.03
C ILE A 356 -21.22 -0.63 2.43
N LYS A 357 -21.48 0.56 2.98
CA LYS A 357 -21.03 0.92 4.34
C LYS A 357 -21.60 -0.05 5.37
N HIS A 358 -22.89 -0.38 5.32
CA HIS A 358 -23.48 -1.34 6.24
C HIS A 358 -22.86 -2.73 6.13
N ILE A 359 -22.61 -3.22 4.92
CA ILE A 359 -21.93 -4.51 4.72
C ILE A 359 -20.54 -4.48 5.37
N LEU A 360 -19.74 -3.46 5.11
CA LEU A 360 -18.39 -3.35 5.68
C LEU A 360 -18.41 -3.30 7.22
N LEU A 361 -19.28 -2.47 7.81
CA LEU A 361 -19.31 -2.25 9.26
C LEU A 361 -19.93 -3.40 10.06
N ASN A 362 -20.77 -4.22 9.43
CA ASN A 362 -21.28 -5.44 10.05
C ASN A 362 -20.28 -6.61 9.98
N ASN A 363 -19.19 -6.46 9.22
CA ASN A 363 -18.19 -7.49 8.99
C ASN A 363 -16.82 -7.03 9.49
N THR A 364 -16.72 -6.83 10.80
CA THR A 364 -15.49 -6.37 11.45
C THR A 364 -15.18 -7.17 12.71
N ILE A 365 -13.89 -7.33 13.02
CA ILE A 365 -13.39 -7.95 14.25
C ILE A 365 -12.81 -6.87 15.17
N LYS A 366 -13.21 -6.88 16.44
CA LYS A 366 -12.67 -5.98 17.46
C LYS A 366 -11.23 -6.37 17.82
N ILE A 367 -10.34 -5.38 17.90
CA ILE A 367 -8.92 -5.59 18.28
C ILE A 367 -8.68 -5.02 19.68
N VAL A 368 -8.90 -3.72 19.86
CA VAL A 368 -8.55 -2.99 21.09
C VAL A 368 -9.76 -2.51 21.89
N ASN A 369 -10.98 -2.66 21.36
CA ASN A 369 -12.24 -2.21 21.96
C ASN A 369 -12.33 -0.68 22.22
N ASP A 370 -11.51 0.11 21.53
CA ASP A 370 -11.62 1.57 21.52
C ASP A 370 -12.30 2.06 20.24
N ARG A 371 -13.56 2.49 20.39
CA ARG A 371 -14.40 2.97 19.31
C ARG A 371 -13.84 4.19 18.57
N ASN A 372 -13.04 5.03 19.24
CA ASN A 372 -12.39 6.18 18.63
C ASN A 372 -11.06 5.83 17.94
N ALA A 373 -10.51 4.64 18.17
CA ALA A 373 -9.28 4.20 17.51
C ALA A 373 -9.55 3.23 16.35
N GLU A 374 -10.48 2.28 16.54
CA GLU A 374 -10.71 1.18 15.59
C GLU A 374 -12.08 1.25 14.89
N GLY A 375 -12.98 2.12 15.33
CA GLY A 375 -14.34 2.17 14.82
C GLY A 375 -15.13 0.89 15.10
N TYR A 376 -15.68 0.27 14.06
CA TYR A 376 -16.33 -1.04 14.12
C TYR A 376 -15.33 -2.18 14.32
N GLY A 377 -14.09 -1.99 13.91
CA GLY A 377 -12.99 -2.95 14.09
C GLY A 377 -12.22 -3.13 12.80
N LEU A 378 -11.39 -4.17 12.77
CA LEU A 378 -10.70 -4.64 11.59
C LEU A 378 -11.68 -5.25 10.60
N LEU A 379 -11.71 -4.75 9.37
CA LEU A 379 -12.53 -5.34 8.30
C LEU A 379 -12.19 -6.82 8.10
N ASN A 380 -13.21 -7.66 8.07
CA ASN A 380 -13.12 -9.08 7.77
C ASN A 380 -14.00 -9.44 6.57
N CYS A 381 -13.41 -9.96 5.51
CA CYS A 381 -14.09 -10.29 4.26
C CYS A 381 -14.51 -11.75 4.14
N SER A 382 -14.32 -12.64 5.12
CA SER A 382 -14.70 -14.07 4.96
C SER A 382 -16.19 -14.28 4.74
N GLU A 383 -17.02 -13.52 5.45
CA GLU A 383 -18.48 -13.60 5.37
C GLU A 383 -19.06 -12.65 4.32
N ILE A 384 -18.25 -11.70 3.85
CA ILE A 384 -18.60 -10.90 2.69
C ILE A 384 -18.36 -11.79 1.47
N VAL A 385 -19.42 -12.12 0.74
CA VAL A 385 -19.23 -12.72 -0.58
C VAL A 385 -18.53 -11.64 -1.42
N ILE A 386 -17.25 -11.84 -1.76
CA ILE A 386 -16.46 -10.90 -2.57
C ILE A 386 -15.63 -11.56 -3.65
#